data_AF-A0A399YXY3-F1
#
_entry.id   AF-A0A399YXY3-F1
#
_cell.length_a   1.000
_cell.length_b   1.000
_cell.length_c   1.000
_cell.angle_alpha   90.00
_cell.angle_beta   90.00
_cell.angle_gamma   90.00
#
_symmetry.space_group_name_H-M   'P 1'
#
loop_
_entity.id
_entity.type
_entity.pdbx_description
1 polymer ?
#
loop_
_entity_poly.entity_id
_entity_poly.type
_entity_poly.pdbx_seq_one_letter_code
_entity_poly.pdbx_strand_id
1 'polypeptide(L)'
;MNVHHFALTFSPAEAAQARERRSTPERVGAWGAFESLCAQTMPDPLQQAVVDALSWRLTGDGAAAERAAAVLAGDAIQSDEPTTPLIDACRRAIGFAQALECVRDHGAMPDAARAAIIDRWHGRVSALNSRLAQSAIHEQAWIAAVNLAAGVVLERESMFDAGADSYRRIVDSVQPHGYIAAIVEPRDADALTRTLAAVHGLVLAAEIAAQADIDLWAYERRGVSVMTAALYPLYYYFYPEKWPWFEGLELGPVQVEFRQYAAFLELVNHKNGGSVRAVKLILDDVRPVFDALGGGPVTLTHAVEPVARRGLFRR
;
A
#
# COMPACT_ATOMS: atom_id res chain seq x y z
N MET A 1 -18.33 -6.94 9.93
CA MET A 1 -17.26 -7.05 8.91
C MET A 1 -17.07 -8.52 8.55
N ASN A 2 -17.06 -8.89 7.27
CA ASN A 2 -16.72 -10.23 6.82
C ASN A 2 -15.23 -10.22 6.42
N VAL A 3 -14.38 -10.90 7.17
CA VAL A 3 -12.92 -10.81 6.97
C VAL A 3 -12.41 -12.07 6.31
N HIS A 4 -11.79 -11.91 5.15
CA HIS A 4 -11.04 -12.98 4.48
C HIS A 4 -9.55 -12.87 4.84
N HIS A 5 -9.09 -13.74 5.75
CA HIS A 5 -7.68 -13.78 6.14
C HIS A 5 -6.81 -14.38 5.02
N PHE A 6 -6.08 -13.54 4.31
CA PHE A 6 -5.19 -13.98 3.25
C PHE A 6 -4.02 -13.04 3.03
N ALA A 7 -4.33 -11.75 2.84
CA ALA A 7 -3.42 -10.64 2.66
C ALA A 7 -4.24 -9.37 2.92
N LEU A 8 -3.58 -8.24 3.20
CA LEU A 8 -4.28 -6.97 3.44
C LEU A 8 -4.57 -6.20 2.15
N THR A 9 -3.74 -6.39 1.13
CA THR A 9 -3.80 -5.58 -0.10
C THR A 9 -4.23 -6.35 -1.32
N PHE A 10 -4.51 -7.65 -1.21
CA PHE A 10 -5.04 -8.45 -2.31
C PHE A 10 -5.76 -9.69 -1.78
N SER A 11 -6.70 -10.17 -2.59
CA SER A 11 -7.54 -11.32 -2.33
C SER A 11 -6.91 -12.62 -2.86
N PRO A 12 -7.43 -13.78 -2.43
CA PRO A 12 -7.10 -15.07 -3.06
C PRO A 12 -7.37 -15.10 -4.57
N ALA A 13 -8.42 -14.40 -5.04
CA ALA A 13 -8.79 -14.32 -6.44
C ALA A 13 -7.75 -13.54 -7.26
N GLU A 14 -7.23 -12.43 -6.74
CA GLU A 14 -6.17 -11.65 -7.37
C GLU A 14 -4.84 -12.41 -7.40
N ALA A 15 -4.51 -13.15 -6.34
CA ALA A 15 -3.34 -14.04 -6.35
C ALA A 15 -3.47 -15.17 -7.40
N ALA A 16 -4.65 -15.79 -7.51
CA ALA A 16 -4.92 -16.80 -8.54
C ALA A 16 -4.81 -16.20 -9.95
N GLN A 17 -5.41 -15.03 -10.17
CA GLN A 17 -5.32 -14.31 -11.44
C GLN A 17 -3.87 -13.96 -11.79
N ALA A 18 -3.07 -13.51 -10.81
CA ALA A 18 -1.65 -13.22 -11.01
C ALA A 18 -0.87 -14.45 -11.48
N ARG A 19 -1.16 -15.63 -10.93
CA ARG A 19 -0.57 -16.92 -11.35
C ARG A 19 -0.99 -17.32 -12.76
N GLU A 20 -2.29 -17.28 -13.05
CA GLU A 20 -2.84 -17.64 -14.36
C GLU A 20 -2.26 -16.76 -15.48
N ARG A 21 -2.02 -15.49 -15.16
CA ARG A 21 -1.53 -14.47 -16.11
C ARG A 21 -0.03 -14.25 -16.03
N ARG A 22 0.71 -15.21 -15.46
CA ARG A 22 2.16 -15.12 -15.30
C ARG A 22 2.92 -14.91 -16.62
N SER A 23 2.37 -15.40 -17.73
CA SER A 23 2.97 -15.28 -19.06
C SER A 23 2.55 -14.04 -19.85
N THR A 24 1.70 -13.14 -19.32
CA THR A 24 1.30 -11.93 -20.07
C THR A 24 2.44 -10.91 -20.09
N PRO A 25 2.59 -10.12 -21.18
CA PRO A 25 3.68 -9.16 -21.31
C PRO A 25 3.84 -8.20 -20.12
N GLU A 26 2.73 -7.80 -19.51
CA GLU A 26 2.68 -6.86 -18.38
C GLU A 26 3.20 -7.49 -17.09
N ARG A 27 3.10 -8.83 -16.95
CA ARG A 27 3.42 -9.55 -15.71
C ARG A 27 4.72 -10.36 -15.80
N VAL A 28 5.23 -10.69 -16.99
CA VAL A 28 6.49 -11.44 -17.12
C VAL A 28 7.64 -10.73 -16.43
N GLY A 29 7.81 -9.42 -16.66
CA GLY A 29 8.84 -8.63 -16.00
C GLY A 29 8.65 -8.53 -14.48
N ALA A 30 7.41 -8.38 -14.03
CA ALA A 30 7.08 -8.31 -12.61
C ALA A 30 7.32 -9.65 -11.89
N TRP A 31 6.99 -10.78 -12.52
CA TRP A 31 7.28 -12.10 -11.97
C TRP A 31 8.78 -12.36 -11.89
N GLY A 32 9.53 -12.05 -12.95
CA GLY A 32 10.99 -12.18 -12.93
C GLY A 32 11.64 -11.33 -11.83
N ALA A 33 11.18 -10.10 -11.63
CA ALA A 33 11.64 -9.24 -10.54
C ALA A 33 11.27 -9.80 -9.16
N PHE A 34 10.03 -10.28 -8.98
CA PHE A 34 9.59 -10.87 -7.73
C PHE A 34 10.36 -12.15 -7.38
N GLU A 35 10.61 -13.03 -8.35
CA GLU A 35 11.41 -14.24 -8.12
C GLU A 35 12.87 -13.92 -7.81
N SER A 36 13.43 -12.91 -8.48
CA SER A 36 14.76 -12.41 -8.15
C SER A 36 14.82 -11.86 -6.73
N LEU A 37 13.75 -11.21 -6.27
CA LEU A 37 13.61 -10.73 -4.90
C LEU A 37 13.49 -11.89 -3.89
N CYS A 38 12.66 -12.89 -4.17
CA CYS A 38 12.53 -14.09 -3.32
C CYS A 38 13.83 -14.88 -3.19
N ALA A 39 14.71 -14.82 -4.18
CA ALA A 39 16.02 -15.46 -4.14
C ALA A 39 17.07 -14.67 -3.32
N GLN A 40 16.78 -13.42 -2.95
CA GLN A 40 17.68 -12.57 -2.18
C GLN A 40 17.37 -12.64 -0.68
N THR A 41 18.41 -12.51 0.14
CA THR A 41 18.26 -12.28 1.58
C THR A 41 18.11 -10.79 1.84
N MET A 42 16.98 -10.39 2.42
CA MET A 42 16.74 -9.01 2.81
C MET A 42 17.55 -8.66 4.06
N PRO A 43 18.13 -7.45 4.15
CA PRO A 43 18.87 -7.01 5.33
C PRO A 43 17.96 -6.80 6.56
N ASP A 44 16.70 -6.45 6.32
CA ASP A 44 15.69 -6.26 7.37
C ASP A 44 14.86 -7.55 7.54
N PRO A 45 14.87 -8.19 8.73
CA PRO A 45 14.09 -9.40 8.98
C PRO A 45 12.60 -9.25 8.67
N LEU A 46 12.02 -8.07 8.91
CA LEU A 46 10.62 -7.83 8.60
C LEU A 46 10.36 -7.88 7.09
N GLN A 47 11.22 -7.23 6.28
CA GLN A 47 11.12 -7.30 4.83
C GLN A 47 11.30 -8.74 4.32
N GLN A 48 12.23 -9.50 4.92
CA GLN A 48 12.40 -10.92 4.59
C GLN A 48 11.10 -11.70 4.86
N ALA A 49 10.51 -11.52 6.05
CA ALA A 49 9.25 -12.19 6.41
C ALA A 49 8.11 -11.83 5.45
N VAL A 50 8.00 -10.56 5.03
CA VAL A 50 7.01 -10.14 4.03
C VAL A 50 7.24 -10.84 2.69
N VAL A 51 8.47 -10.82 2.17
CA VAL A 51 8.79 -11.43 0.87
C VAL A 51 8.51 -12.92 0.90
N ASP A 52 8.92 -13.62 1.96
CA ASP A 52 8.66 -15.04 2.16
C ASP A 52 7.14 -15.34 2.25
N ALA A 53 6.40 -14.53 3.01
CA ALA A 53 4.95 -14.70 3.16
C ALA A 53 4.18 -14.45 1.85
N LEU A 54 4.60 -13.44 1.07
CA LEU A 54 4.06 -13.17 -0.27
C LEU A 54 4.44 -14.29 -1.25
N SER A 55 5.66 -14.81 -1.17
CA SER A 55 6.12 -15.93 -1.99
C SER A 55 5.22 -17.13 -1.77
N TRP A 56 4.87 -17.45 -0.53
CA TRP A 56 3.91 -18.50 -0.23
C TRP A 56 2.56 -18.27 -0.91
N ARG A 57 1.93 -17.12 -0.70
CA ARG A 57 0.58 -16.86 -1.24
C ARG A 57 0.54 -16.86 -2.77
N LEU A 58 1.60 -16.36 -3.41
CA LEU A 58 1.68 -16.24 -4.86
C LEU A 58 2.17 -17.50 -5.56
N THR A 59 3.08 -18.28 -4.97
CA THR A 59 3.72 -19.43 -5.64
C THR A 59 3.36 -20.79 -5.02
N GLY A 60 2.85 -20.80 -3.79
CA GLY A 60 2.60 -22.03 -3.03
C GLY A 60 3.84 -22.57 -2.30
N ASP A 61 4.94 -21.82 -2.24
CA ASP A 61 6.15 -22.22 -1.50
C ASP A 61 5.88 -22.28 0.02
N GLY A 62 5.59 -23.48 0.52
CA GLY A 62 5.36 -23.73 1.95
C GLY A 62 6.59 -23.51 2.82
N ALA A 63 7.80 -23.72 2.29
CA ALA A 63 9.03 -23.45 3.04
C ALA A 63 9.22 -21.94 3.26
N ALA A 64 8.78 -21.10 2.32
CA ALA A 64 8.73 -19.65 2.52
C ALA A 64 7.75 -19.28 3.65
N ALA A 65 6.57 -19.90 3.70
CA ALA A 65 5.62 -19.68 4.80
C ALA A 65 6.22 -20.03 6.18
N GLU A 66 6.95 -21.15 6.26
CA GLU A 66 7.65 -21.57 7.49
C GLU A 66 8.70 -20.54 7.94
N ARG A 67 9.52 -20.03 7.00
CA ARG A 67 10.51 -18.99 7.30
C ARG A 67 9.84 -17.71 7.78
N ALA A 68 8.80 -17.24 7.09
CA ALA A 68 8.06 -16.05 7.49
C ALA A 68 7.43 -16.21 8.88
N ALA A 69 6.79 -17.36 9.15
CA ALA A 69 6.21 -17.67 10.46
C ALA A 69 7.27 -17.69 11.57
N ALA A 70 8.44 -18.29 11.32
CA ALA A 70 9.53 -18.33 12.28
C ALA A 70 10.07 -16.92 12.60
N VAL A 71 10.25 -16.06 11.59
CA VAL A 71 10.69 -14.67 11.80
C VAL A 71 9.64 -13.87 12.57
N LEU A 72 8.36 -14.02 12.23
CA LEU A 72 7.26 -13.35 12.94
C LEU A 72 7.14 -13.81 14.39
N ALA A 73 7.36 -15.10 14.67
CA ALA A 73 7.26 -15.67 16.01
C ALA A 73 8.45 -15.28 16.90
N GLY A 74 9.66 -15.18 16.33
CA GLY A 74 10.86 -14.79 17.06
C GLY A 74 10.92 -13.30 17.44
N ASP A 75 12.06 -12.91 18.00
CA ASP A 75 12.34 -11.54 18.45
C ASP A 75 13.19 -10.74 17.45
N ALA A 76 13.37 -11.27 16.23
CA ALA A 76 14.19 -10.64 15.19
C ALA A 76 13.57 -9.33 14.68
N ILE A 77 12.24 -9.19 14.76
CA ILE A 77 11.54 -7.96 14.40
C ILE A 77 11.53 -7.03 15.60
N GLN A 78 12.46 -6.08 15.61
CA GLN A 78 12.53 -5.07 16.64
C GLN A 78 11.35 -4.10 16.56
N SER A 79 10.93 -3.60 17.73
CA SER A 79 10.05 -2.44 17.82
C SER A 79 10.74 -1.22 17.23
N ASP A 80 9.97 -0.34 16.59
CA ASP A 80 10.53 0.88 16.02
C ASP A 80 10.98 1.81 17.14
N GLU A 81 12.15 2.44 16.98
CA GLU A 81 12.62 3.43 17.93
C GLU A 81 11.70 4.68 17.94
N PRO A 82 11.54 5.38 19.07
CA PRO A 82 10.71 6.60 19.14
C PRO A 82 11.10 7.68 18.11
N THR A 83 12.36 7.68 17.68
CA THR A 83 12.96 8.59 16.69
C THR A 83 12.68 8.18 15.24
N THR A 84 12.13 6.98 15.00
CA THR A 84 11.83 6.50 13.65
C THR A 84 10.76 7.40 13.01
N PRO A 85 10.97 7.89 11.77
CA PRO A 85 9.96 8.66 11.05
C PRO A 85 8.61 7.93 11.06
N LEU A 86 7.52 8.66 11.33
CA LEU A 86 6.23 8.03 11.59
C LEU A 86 5.71 7.23 10.38
N ILE A 87 5.94 7.72 9.16
CA ILE A 87 5.55 7.00 7.95
C ILE A 87 6.31 5.67 7.83
N ASP A 88 7.62 5.65 8.11
CA ASP A 88 8.40 4.42 8.05
C ASP A 88 7.92 3.42 9.10
N ALA A 89 7.62 3.88 10.31
CA ALA A 89 7.02 3.04 11.36
C ALA A 89 5.63 2.49 10.95
N CYS A 90 4.80 3.30 10.29
CA CYS A 90 3.51 2.84 9.76
C CYS A 90 3.67 1.83 8.62
N ARG A 91 4.63 2.04 7.70
CA ARG A 91 4.95 1.08 6.63
C ARG A 91 5.42 -0.25 7.21
N ARG A 92 6.32 -0.21 8.19
CA ARG A 92 6.74 -1.42 8.93
C ARG A 92 5.54 -2.12 9.59
N ALA A 93 4.64 -1.36 10.21
CA ALA A 93 3.41 -1.92 10.77
C ALA A 93 2.52 -2.59 9.71
N ILE A 94 2.30 -1.96 8.55
CA ILE A 94 1.55 -2.59 7.45
C ILE A 94 2.24 -3.85 6.95
N GLY A 95 3.56 -3.82 6.73
CA GLY A 95 4.32 -5.01 6.33
C GLY A 95 4.20 -6.15 7.33
N PHE A 96 4.27 -5.84 8.63
CA PHE A 96 4.07 -6.83 9.69
C PHE A 96 2.68 -7.48 9.61
N ALA A 97 1.65 -6.65 9.51
CA ALA A 97 0.27 -7.10 9.42
C ALA A 97 0.02 -7.91 8.13
N GLN A 98 0.60 -7.48 7.01
CA GLN A 98 0.56 -8.19 5.73
C GLN A 98 1.20 -9.57 5.82
N ALA A 99 2.41 -9.66 6.40
CA ALA A 99 3.10 -10.95 6.58
C ALA A 99 2.30 -11.88 7.48
N LEU A 100 1.76 -11.36 8.58
CA LEU A 100 0.91 -12.10 9.52
C LEU A 100 -0.34 -12.66 8.83
N GLU A 101 -1.12 -11.84 8.13
CA GLU A 101 -2.32 -12.30 7.40
C GLU A 101 -1.95 -13.30 6.30
N CYS A 102 -0.81 -13.07 5.64
CA CYS A 102 -0.26 -14.03 4.71
C CYS A 102 -0.02 -15.37 5.37
N VAL A 103 0.53 -15.50 6.58
CA VAL A 103 0.84 -16.81 7.20
C VAL A 103 -0.16 -17.31 8.26
N ARG A 104 -1.23 -16.55 8.55
CA ARG A 104 -2.14 -16.75 9.69
C ARG A 104 -2.65 -18.19 9.83
N ASP A 105 -3.04 -18.79 8.71
CA ASP A 105 -3.64 -20.13 8.64
C ASP A 105 -2.64 -21.25 8.30
N HIS A 106 -1.34 -20.93 8.23
CA HIS A 106 -0.31 -21.91 7.91
C HIS A 106 -0.04 -22.83 9.11
N GLY A 107 0.18 -24.13 8.88
CA GLY A 107 0.44 -25.10 9.96
C GLY A 107 1.71 -24.82 10.79
N ALA A 108 2.62 -24.01 10.26
CA ALA A 108 3.81 -23.53 10.98
C ALA A 108 3.51 -22.39 11.97
N MET A 109 2.25 -21.97 12.10
CA MET A 109 1.80 -20.92 13.02
C MET A 109 0.91 -21.52 14.14
N PRO A 110 1.50 -22.16 15.18
CA PRO A 110 0.75 -22.67 16.32
C PRO A 110 -0.07 -21.57 17.01
N ASP A 111 -1.20 -21.93 17.60
CA ASP A 111 -2.12 -20.98 18.26
C ASP A 111 -1.43 -20.08 19.29
N ALA A 112 -0.51 -20.65 20.10
CA ALA A 112 0.23 -19.89 21.09
C ALA A 112 1.17 -18.84 20.47
N ALA A 113 1.85 -19.20 19.37
CA ALA A 113 2.71 -18.25 18.63
C ALA A 113 1.86 -17.17 17.98
N ARG A 114 0.72 -17.55 17.37
CA ARG A 114 -0.24 -16.61 16.77
C ARG A 114 -0.75 -15.60 17.80
N ALA A 115 -1.14 -16.05 19.00
CA ALA A 115 -1.59 -15.17 20.07
C ALA A 115 -0.50 -14.16 20.48
N ALA A 116 0.74 -14.61 20.69
CA ALA A 116 1.86 -13.72 21.03
C ALA A 116 2.15 -12.68 19.92
N ILE A 117 2.07 -13.10 18.65
CA ILE A 117 2.23 -12.20 17.50
C ILE A 117 1.11 -11.16 17.45
N ILE A 118 -0.14 -11.57 17.69
CA ILE A 118 -1.31 -10.69 17.76
C ILE A 118 -1.15 -9.65 18.88
N ASP A 119 -0.65 -10.04 20.05
CA ASP A 119 -0.39 -9.12 21.15
C ASP A 119 0.72 -8.10 20.80
N ARG A 120 1.80 -8.56 20.15
CA ARG A 120 2.86 -7.66 19.64
C ARG A 120 2.32 -6.69 18.59
N TRP A 121 1.46 -7.16 17.69
CA TRP A 121 0.79 -6.32 16.71
C TRP A 121 -0.05 -5.23 17.38
N HIS A 122 -0.90 -5.62 18.34
CA HIS A 122 -1.73 -4.68 19.10
C HIS A 122 -0.87 -3.64 19.85
N GLY A 123 0.26 -4.06 20.44
CA GLY A 123 1.21 -3.15 21.09
C GLY A 123 1.80 -2.13 20.11
N ARG A 124 2.21 -2.57 18.90
CA ARG A 124 2.74 -1.68 17.85
C ARG A 124 1.70 -0.66 17.38
N VAL A 125 0.46 -1.10 17.13
CA VAL A 125 -0.66 -0.21 16.75
C VAL A 125 -0.94 0.82 17.84
N SER A 126 -0.92 0.39 19.11
CA SER A 126 -1.13 1.28 20.26
C SER A 126 -0.04 2.35 20.36
N ALA A 127 1.23 1.96 20.15
CA ALA A 127 2.36 2.89 20.14
C ALA A 127 2.24 3.93 19.00
N LEU A 128 1.83 3.51 17.80
CA LEU A 128 1.60 4.44 16.68
C LEU A 128 0.44 5.40 16.96
N ASN A 129 -0.69 4.90 17.47
CA ASN A 129 -1.84 5.76 17.81
C ASN A 129 -1.52 6.78 18.90
N SER A 130 -0.57 6.49 19.81
CA SER A 130 -0.13 7.47 20.82
C SER A 130 0.51 8.73 20.22
N ARG A 131 1.01 8.65 18.96
CA ARG A 131 1.61 9.77 18.23
C ARG A 131 0.58 10.62 17.48
N LEU A 132 -0.64 10.09 17.26
CA LEU A 132 -1.65 10.65 16.35
C LEU A 132 -1.98 12.12 16.63
N ALA A 133 -2.07 12.51 17.90
CA ALA A 133 -2.46 13.87 18.30
C ALA A 133 -1.47 14.95 17.83
N GLN A 134 -0.22 14.58 17.56
CA GLN A 134 0.85 15.49 17.11
C GLN A 134 1.23 15.28 15.65
N SER A 135 0.59 14.31 14.97
CA SER A 135 0.92 13.91 13.61
C SER A 135 0.40 14.91 12.57
N ALA A 136 1.19 15.16 11.54
CA ALA A 136 0.76 15.89 10.36
C ALA A 136 -0.21 15.05 9.52
N ILE A 137 -1.04 15.70 8.69
CA ILE A 137 -2.14 15.03 7.98
C ILE A 137 -1.69 13.89 7.04
N HIS A 138 -0.49 14.01 6.44
CA HIS A 138 0.08 12.96 5.60
C HIS A 138 0.48 11.71 6.41
N GLU A 139 0.90 11.89 7.67
CA GLU A 139 1.15 10.79 8.60
C GLU A 139 -0.16 10.19 9.15
N GLN A 140 -1.17 11.02 9.40
CA GLN A 140 -2.50 10.57 9.80
C GLN A 140 -3.16 9.65 8.76
N ALA A 141 -2.89 9.87 7.47
CA ALA A 141 -3.33 8.98 6.40
C ALA A 141 -2.75 7.56 6.55
N TRP A 142 -1.49 7.44 6.92
CA TRP A 142 -0.85 6.16 7.19
C TRP A 142 -1.35 5.52 8.49
N ILE A 143 -1.58 6.30 9.55
CA ILE A 143 -2.21 5.78 10.77
C ILE A 143 -3.63 5.25 10.48
N ALA A 144 -4.39 5.91 9.59
CA ALA A 144 -5.70 5.41 9.16
C ALA A 144 -5.60 4.02 8.50
N ALA A 145 -4.63 3.82 7.60
CA ALA A 145 -4.36 2.51 6.99
C ALA A 145 -3.97 1.46 8.05
N VAL A 146 -3.11 1.82 9.00
CA VAL A 146 -2.71 0.93 10.11
C VAL A 146 -3.90 0.53 10.98
N ASN A 147 -4.81 1.45 11.28
CA ASN A 147 -6.00 1.16 12.10
C ASN A 147 -7.00 0.27 11.37
N LEU A 148 -7.18 0.44 10.05
CA LEU A 148 -7.96 -0.48 9.22
C LEU A 148 -7.34 -1.88 9.21
N ALA A 149 -6.02 -1.98 8.97
CA ALA A 149 -5.29 -3.25 9.07
C ALA A 149 -5.43 -3.87 10.46
N ALA A 150 -5.37 -3.06 11.53
CA ALA A 150 -5.54 -3.52 12.89
C ALA A 150 -6.94 -4.09 13.14
N GLY A 151 -7.98 -3.41 12.63
CA GLY A 151 -9.34 -3.90 12.69
C GLY A 151 -9.51 -5.26 12.02
N VAL A 152 -8.88 -5.46 10.85
CA VAL A 152 -8.86 -6.74 10.13
C VAL A 152 -8.12 -7.83 10.92
N VAL A 153 -6.85 -7.58 11.26
CA VAL A 153 -5.98 -8.57 11.91
C VAL A 153 -6.50 -8.96 13.30
N LEU A 154 -6.93 -7.99 14.10
CA LEU A 154 -7.40 -8.20 15.47
C LEU A 154 -8.87 -8.55 15.53
N GLU A 155 -9.58 -8.53 14.40
CA GLU A 155 -11.04 -8.70 14.33
C GLU A 155 -11.78 -7.72 15.26
N ARG A 156 -11.28 -6.47 15.33
CA ARG A 156 -11.81 -5.40 16.19
C ARG A 156 -12.46 -4.30 15.38
N GLU A 157 -13.79 -4.37 15.28
CA GLU A 157 -14.61 -3.40 14.55
C GLU A 157 -14.33 -1.94 14.97
N SER A 158 -14.20 -1.67 16.27
CA SER A 158 -13.87 -0.32 16.77
C SER A 158 -12.56 0.28 16.21
N MET A 159 -11.53 -0.54 15.97
CA MET A 159 -10.28 -0.07 15.36
C MET A 159 -10.46 0.18 13.86
N PHE A 160 -11.23 -0.68 13.20
CA PHE A 160 -11.59 -0.51 11.80
C PHE A 160 -12.37 0.79 11.60
N ASP A 161 -13.40 1.04 12.40
CA ASP A 161 -14.23 2.24 12.35
C ASP A 161 -13.41 3.51 12.61
N ALA A 162 -12.51 3.48 13.60
CA ALA A 162 -11.60 4.60 13.86
C ALA A 162 -10.69 4.92 12.66
N GLY A 163 -10.20 3.88 11.97
CA GLY A 163 -9.43 4.02 10.73
C GLY A 163 -10.27 4.61 9.59
N ALA A 164 -11.48 4.10 9.38
CA ALA A 164 -12.40 4.58 8.36
C ALA A 164 -12.83 6.04 8.60
N ASP A 165 -13.09 6.42 9.86
CA ASP A 165 -13.44 7.80 10.23
C ASP A 165 -12.26 8.75 10.05
N SER A 166 -11.03 8.31 10.34
CA SER A 166 -9.83 9.09 10.05
C SER A 166 -9.66 9.31 8.54
N TYR A 167 -9.83 8.24 7.74
CA TYR A 167 -9.82 8.32 6.29
C TYR A 167 -10.83 9.34 5.76
N ARG A 168 -12.11 9.24 6.18
CA ARG A 168 -13.18 10.16 5.75
C ARG A 168 -12.87 11.61 6.11
N ARG A 169 -12.40 11.88 7.33
CA ARG A 169 -12.00 13.23 7.77
C ARG A 169 -10.89 13.82 6.91
N ILE A 170 -9.93 13.01 6.47
CA ILE A 170 -8.86 13.47 5.59
C ILE A 170 -9.40 13.73 4.18
N VAL A 171 -10.21 12.82 3.62
CA VAL A 171 -10.86 13.04 2.31
C VAL A 171 -11.71 14.31 2.30
N ASP A 172 -12.41 14.58 3.40
CA ASP A 172 -13.20 15.80 3.59
C ASP A 172 -12.38 17.10 3.55
N SER A 173 -11.07 17.01 3.78
CA SER A 173 -10.14 18.15 3.71
C SER A 173 -9.54 18.38 2.32
N VAL A 174 -9.74 17.43 1.40
CA VAL A 174 -9.28 17.54 0.01
C VAL A 174 -10.07 18.65 -0.68
N GLN A 175 -9.35 19.57 -1.32
CA GLN A 175 -9.94 20.67 -2.07
C GLN A 175 -10.55 20.17 -3.38
N PRO A 176 -11.49 20.90 -4.00
CA PRO A 176 -12.04 20.53 -5.31
C PRO A 176 -10.97 20.35 -6.41
N HIS A 177 -9.81 21.00 -6.26
CA HIS A 177 -8.68 20.87 -7.17
C HIS A 177 -7.78 19.66 -6.87
N GLY A 178 -8.04 18.91 -5.78
CA GLY A 178 -7.36 17.67 -5.41
C GLY A 178 -6.24 17.79 -4.38
N TYR A 179 -5.75 18.98 -4.04
CA TYR A 179 -4.74 19.14 -2.99
C TYR A 179 -5.34 19.17 -1.58
N ILE A 180 -4.54 18.86 -0.57
CA ILE A 180 -4.89 19.03 0.85
C ILE A 180 -4.15 20.26 1.37
N ALA A 181 -4.88 21.31 1.76
CA ALA A 181 -4.31 22.61 2.14
C ALA A 181 -3.22 22.49 3.21
N ALA A 182 -3.49 21.74 4.28
CA ALA A 182 -2.55 21.52 5.38
C ALA A 182 -1.23 20.84 4.97
N ILE A 183 -1.14 20.23 3.78
CA ILE A 183 0.10 19.64 3.26
C ILE A 183 0.93 20.65 2.48
N VAL A 184 0.27 21.51 1.70
CA VAL A 184 0.92 22.34 0.68
C VAL A 184 1.13 23.80 1.10
N GLU A 185 0.38 24.28 2.09
CA GLU A 185 0.49 25.64 2.64
C GLU A 185 1.86 25.99 3.26
N PRO A 186 2.68 25.04 3.78
CA PRO A 186 4.06 25.34 4.16
C PRO A 186 4.93 25.86 3.00
N ARG A 187 4.55 25.56 1.75
CA ARG A 187 5.20 26.04 0.52
C ARG A 187 6.71 25.77 0.44
N ASP A 188 7.10 24.57 0.84
CA ASP A 188 8.47 24.08 0.82
C ASP A 188 8.66 22.97 -0.24
N ALA A 189 9.91 22.55 -0.43
CA ALA A 189 10.28 21.50 -1.37
C ALA A 189 9.57 20.16 -1.07
N ASP A 190 9.32 19.88 0.20
CA ASP A 190 8.77 18.61 0.69
C ASP A 190 7.23 18.51 0.50
N ALA A 191 6.56 19.60 0.10
CA ALA A 191 5.11 19.61 -0.08
C ALA A 191 4.63 18.55 -1.09
N LEU A 192 5.40 18.29 -2.15
CA LEU A 192 5.09 17.24 -3.11
C LEU A 192 5.25 15.85 -2.48
N THR A 193 6.37 15.59 -1.81
CA THR A 193 6.63 14.32 -1.12
C THR A 193 5.55 14.01 -0.10
N ARG A 194 5.15 15.00 0.71
CA ARG A 194 4.06 14.85 1.68
C ARG A 194 2.71 14.60 1.02
N THR A 195 2.47 15.18 -0.16
CA THR A 195 1.27 14.91 -0.96
C THR A 195 1.25 13.46 -1.44
N LEU A 196 2.35 12.97 -2.01
CA LEU A 196 2.49 11.58 -2.44
C LEU A 196 2.30 10.60 -1.28
N ALA A 197 2.93 10.89 -0.14
CA ALA A 197 2.80 10.10 1.07
C ALA A 197 1.34 10.03 1.58
N ALA A 198 0.64 11.17 1.62
CA ALA A 198 -0.77 11.22 2.04
C ALA A 198 -1.67 10.42 1.10
N VAL A 199 -1.51 10.63 -0.22
CA VAL A 199 -2.26 9.90 -1.24
C VAL A 199 -2.03 8.41 -1.12
N HIS A 200 -0.78 7.97 -0.94
CA HIS A 200 -0.46 6.55 -0.78
C HIS A 200 -1.12 5.97 0.46
N GLY A 201 -1.00 6.62 1.62
CA GLY A 201 -1.68 6.18 2.84
C GLY A 201 -3.20 6.06 2.68
N LEU A 202 -3.85 7.02 2.03
CA LEU A 202 -5.30 7.00 1.77
C LEU A 202 -5.69 5.89 0.78
N VAL A 203 -4.97 5.74 -0.32
CA VAL A 203 -5.24 4.70 -1.32
C VAL A 203 -5.08 3.32 -0.69
N LEU A 204 -4.03 3.12 0.11
CA LEU A 204 -3.81 1.88 0.82
C LEU A 204 -4.90 1.60 1.86
N ALA A 205 -5.33 2.62 2.62
CA ALA A 205 -6.46 2.52 3.52
C ALA A 205 -7.75 2.07 2.80
N ALA A 206 -8.05 2.69 1.65
CA ALA A 206 -9.21 2.33 0.86
C ALA A 206 -9.14 0.88 0.33
N GLU A 207 -7.95 0.44 -0.07
CA GLU A 207 -7.71 -0.93 -0.53
C GLU A 207 -7.91 -1.95 0.60
N ILE A 208 -7.30 -1.72 1.76
CA ILE A 208 -7.45 -2.60 2.94
C ILE A 208 -8.93 -2.72 3.34
N ALA A 209 -9.68 -1.61 3.30
CA ALA A 209 -11.10 -1.62 3.60
C ALA A 209 -11.91 -2.41 2.55
N ALA A 210 -11.54 -2.31 1.27
CA ALA A 210 -12.20 -3.06 0.20
C ALA A 210 -12.01 -4.58 0.35
N GLN A 211 -10.84 -5.02 0.81
CA GLN A 211 -10.57 -6.44 1.13
C GLN A 211 -11.41 -6.95 2.32
N ALA A 212 -12.03 -6.05 3.08
CA ALA A 212 -12.96 -6.34 4.18
C ALA A 212 -14.43 -5.99 3.84
N ASP A 213 -14.77 -5.94 2.54
CA ASP A 213 -16.10 -5.63 2.01
C ASP A 213 -16.64 -4.21 2.34
N ILE A 214 -15.75 -3.25 2.65
CA ILE A 214 -16.11 -1.85 2.90
C ILE A 214 -15.54 -0.95 1.81
N ASP A 215 -16.42 -0.39 0.96
CA ASP A 215 -16.01 0.43 -0.18
C ASP A 215 -15.70 1.89 0.22
N LEU A 216 -14.52 2.12 0.79
CA LEU A 216 -14.03 3.47 1.06
C LEU A 216 -13.63 4.21 -0.21
N TRP A 217 -13.36 3.52 -1.31
CA TRP A 217 -13.07 4.16 -2.61
C TRP A 217 -14.25 4.97 -3.13
N ALA A 218 -15.48 4.53 -2.84
CA ALA A 218 -16.71 5.22 -3.22
C ALA A 218 -17.07 6.39 -2.29
N TYR A 219 -16.34 6.60 -1.19
CA TYR A 219 -16.59 7.73 -0.31
C TYR A 219 -16.24 9.04 -1.02
N GLU A 220 -17.22 9.93 -1.11
CA GLU A 220 -17.05 11.28 -1.63
C GLU A 220 -17.78 12.31 -0.77
N ARG A 221 -17.24 13.52 -0.73
CA ARG A 221 -17.87 14.70 -0.15
C ARG A 221 -17.82 15.83 -1.15
N ARG A 222 -19.00 16.29 -1.60
CA ARG A 222 -19.15 17.39 -2.57
C ARG A 222 -18.39 17.13 -3.89
N GLY A 223 -18.42 15.89 -4.38
CA GLY A 223 -17.73 15.48 -5.61
C GLY A 223 -16.20 15.35 -5.48
N VAL A 224 -15.68 15.37 -4.25
CA VAL A 224 -14.27 15.14 -3.95
C VAL A 224 -14.11 13.79 -3.25
N SER A 225 -13.16 12.99 -3.71
CA SER A 225 -12.83 11.68 -3.15
C SER A 225 -11.32 11.46 -3.09
N VAL A 226 -10.88 10.29 -2.62
CA VAL A 226 -9.46 9.88 -2.70
C VAL A 226 -8.94 9.90 -4.14
N MET A 227 -9.81 9.66 -5.13
CA MET A 227 -9.44 9.74 -6.53
C MET A 227 -9.08 11.16 -6.95
N THR A 228 -9.83 12.17 -6.50
CA THR A 228 -9.48 13.58 -6.73
C THR A 228 -8.08 13.90 -6.20
N ALA A 229 -7.76 13.41 -5.00
CA ALA A 229 -6.44 13.60 -4.40
C ALA A 229 -5.33 12.84 -5.15
N ALA A 230 -5.58 11.60 -5.54
CA ALA A 230 -4.59 10.75 -6.18
C ALA A 230 -4.23 11.20 -7.60
N LEU A 231 -5.15 11.86 -8.31
CA LEU A 231 -4.91 12.37 -9.66
C LEU A 231 -4.19 13.73 -9.66
N TYR A 232 -4.29 14.48 -8.58
CA TYR A 232 -3.66 15.81 -8.46
C TYR A 232 -2.15 15.83 -8.71
N PRO A 233 -1.32 14.97 -8.07
CA PRO A 233 0.12 15.06 -8.22
C PRO A 233 0.62 14.64 -9.61
N LEU A 234 -0.16 13.87 -10.40
CA LEU A 234 0.33 13.17 -11.59
C LEU A 234 0.86 14.11 -12.69
N TYR A 235 0.30 15.31 -12.81
CA TYR A 235 0.78 16.31 -13.76
C TYR A 235 2.24 16.71 -13.48
N TYR A 236 2.61 16.77 -12.20
CA TYR A 236 3.93 17.23 -11.74
C TYR A 236 5.01 16.16 -11.84
N TYR A 237 4.65 14.90 -12.12
CA TYR A 237 5.64 13.90 -12.54
C TYR A 237 6.34 14.30 -13.84
N PHE A 238 5.59 14.89 -14.78
CA PHE A 238 6.12 15.31 -16.08
C PHE A 238 6.61 16.76 -16.09
N TYR A 239 6.02 17.61 -15.24
CA TYR A 239 6.26 19.05 -15.20
C TYR A 239 6.43 19.54 -13.75
N PRO A 240 7.46 19.07 -13.03
CA PRO A 240 7.69 19.41 -11.63
C PRO A 240 7.87 20.91 -11.40
N GLU A 241 8.44 21.62 -12.37
CA GLU A 241 8.65 23.07 -12.33
C GLU A 241 7.33 23.86 -12.33
N LYS A 242 6.21 23.20 -12.58
CA LYS A 242 4.86 23.78 -12.51
C LYS A 242 4.19 23.60 -11.16
N TRP A 243 4.84 22.94 -10.20
CA TRP A 243 4.32 22.76 -8.85
C TRP A 243 4.08 24.13 -8.20
N PRO A 244 2.83 24.51 -7.91
CA PRO A 244 2.50 25.89 -7.55
C PRO A 244 2.88 26.24 -6.10
N TRP A 245 3.32 25.24 -5.32
CA TRP A 245 3.58 25.40 -3.89
C TRP A 245 5.06 25.59 -3.59
N PHE A 246 5.96 25.31 -4.53
CA PHE A 246 7.39 25.52 -4.36
C PHE A 246 8.07 25.66 -5.73
N GLU A 247 8.92 26.68 -5.86
CA GLU A 247 9.73 26.88 -7.05
C GLU A 247 11.05 26.12 -6.95
N GLY A 248 11.44 25.42 -8.02
CA GLY A 248 12.74 24.75 -8.09
C GLY A 248 12.69 23.22 -7.93
N LEU A 249 11.53 22.59 -8.05
CA LEU A 249 11.49 21.13 -8.20
C LEU A 249 12.12 20.69 -9.52
N GLU A 250 12.95 19.65 -9.45
CA GLU A 250 13.65 19.07 -10.60
C GLU A 250 13.05 17.71 -11.00
N LEU A 251 13.12 17.37 -12.28
CA LEU A 251 12.51 16.15 -12.83
C LEU A 251 13.06 14.86 -12.22
N GLY A 252 14.39 14.71 -12.15
CA GLY A 252 15.02 13.50 -11.62
C GLY A 252 14.58 13.18 -10.18
N PRO A 253 14.76 14.10 -9.22
CA PRO A 253 14.31 13.92 -7.84
C PRO A 253 12.81 13.60 -7.72
N VAL A 254 11.95 14.33 -8.45
CA VAL A 254 10.50 14.08 -8.41
C VAL A 254 10.14 12.69 -8.92
N GLN A 255 10.77 12.21 -10.00
CA GLN A 255 10.54 10.85 -10.49
C GLN A 255 10.99 9.78 -9.50
N VAL A 256 12.05 10.03 -8.74
CA VAL A 256 12.49 9.14 -7.64
C VAL A 256 11.44 9.08 -6.53
N GLU A 257 10.86 10.23 -6.14
CA GLU A 257 9.78 10.26 -5.14
C GLU A 257 8.53 9.51 -5.63
N PHE A 258 8.13 9.71 -6.89
CA PHE A 258 7.02 8.94 -7.46
C PHE A 258 7.28 7.44 -7.45
N ARG A 259 8.52 7.00 -7.73
CA ARG A 259 8.89 5.58 -7.66
C ARG A 259 8.78 5.04 -6.23
N GLN A 260 9.17 5.83 -5.23
CA GLN A 260 9.06 5.44 -3.82
C GLN A 260 7.61 5.19 -3.39
N TYR A 261 6.66 5.95 -3.93
CA TYR A 261 5.23 5.84 -3.63
C TYR A 261 4.43 5.15 -4.76
N ALA A 262 5.09 4.48 -5.72
CA ALA A 262 4.44 4.01 -6.94
C ALA A 262 3.31 2.99 -6.71
N ALA A 263 3.23 2.37 -5.53
CA ALA A 263 2.21 1.37 -5.23
C ALA A 263 0.78 1.91 -5.37
N PHE A 264 0.54 3.17 -4.99
CA PHE A 264 -0.79 3.78 -5.14
C PHE A 264 -1.22 3.91 -6.60
N LEU A 265 -0.26 4.05 -7.53
CA LEU A 265 -0.55 4.22 -8.96
C LEU A 265 -1.16 2.94 -9.54
N GLU A 266 -0.66 1.77 -9.15
CA GLU A 266 -1.24 0.48 -9.59
C GLU A 266 -2.65 0.30 -9.06
N LEU A 267 -2.87 0.60 -7.77
CA LEU A 267 -4.18 0.49 -7.13
C LEU A 267 -5.20 1.44 -7.77
N VAL A 268 -4.79 2.70 -8.01
CA VAL A 268 -5.62 3.69 -8.73
C VAL A 268 -5.90 3.25 -10.16
N ASN A 269 -4.90 2.75 -10.89
CA ASN A 269 -5.06 2.25 -12.25
C ASN A 269 -6.06 1.09 -12.30
N HIS A 270 -5.95 0.16 -11.34
CA HIS A 270 -6.84 -0.97 -11.17
C HIS A 270 -8.28 -0.54 -10.92
N LYS A 271 -8.51 0.31 -9.91
CA LYS A 271 -9.84 0.79 -9.54
C LYS A 271 -10.54 1.54 -10.68
N ASN A 272 -9.78 2.20 -11.55
CA ASN A 272 -10.31 2.94 -12.71
C ASN A 272 -10.36 2.11 -14.01
N GLY A 273 -10.09 0.80 -13.96
CA GLY A 273 -10.06 -0.06 -15.15
C GLY A 273 -9.06 0.39 -16.21
N GLY A 274 -7.99 1.08 -15.80
CA GLY A 274 -6.97 1.61 -16.70
C GLY A 274 -7.41 2.81 -17.55
N SER A 275 -8.45 3.54 -17.18
CA SER A 275 -8.93 4.68 -17.97
C SER A 275 -8.05 5.94 -17.87
N VAL A 276 -7.25 6.08 -16.79
CA VAL A 276 -6.44 7.28 -16.54
C VAL A 276 -5.11 7.21 -17.27
N ARG A 277 -5.01 7.93 -18.40
CA ARG A 277 -3.81 7.93 -19.27
C ARG A 277 -2.53 8.33 -18.54
N ALA A 278 -2.58 9.34 -17.67
CA ALA A 278 -1.39 9.82 -16.95
C ALA A 278 -0.79 8.73 -16.06
N VAL A 279 -1.63 7.97 -15.35
CA VAL A 279 -1.19 6.86 -14.51
C VAL A 279 -0.47 5.79 -15.33
N LYS A 280 -1.01 5.44 -16.51
CA LYS A 280 -0.37 4.47 -17.42
C LYS A 280 1.01 4.92 -17.87
N LEU A 281 1.15 6.19 -18.27
CA LEU A 281 2.44 6.73 -18.70
C LEU A 281 3.49 6.67 -17.58
N ILE A 282 3.10 6.98 -16.35
CA ILE A 282 4.01 6.87 -15.20
C ILE A 282 4.35 5.40 -14.93
N LEU A 283 3.37 4.50 -14.96
CA LEU A 283 3.57 3.06 -14.75
C LEU A 283 4.47 2.42 -15.81
N ASP A 284 4.47 2.90 -17.05
CA ASP A 284 5.39 2.44 -18.09
C ASP A 284 6.86 2.72 -17.71
N ASP A 285 7.13 3.75 -16.91
CA ASP A 285 8.47 4.13 -16.43
C ASP A 285 8.86 3.47 -15.09
N VAL A 286 7.88 3.18 -14.22
CA VAL A 286 8.15 2.72 -12.84
C VAL A 286 7.92 1.23 -12.62
N ARG A 287 7.26 0.52 -13.54
CA ARG A 287 7.05 -0.93 -13.39
C ARG A 287 8.36 -1.72 -13.53
N PRO A 288 8.50 -2.85 -12.82
CA PRO A 288 7.52 -3.41 -11.88
C PRO A 288 7.51 -2.68 -10.54
N VAL A 289 6.32 -2.52 -9.95
CA VAL A 289 6.12 -1.90 -8.65
C VAL A 289 5.96 -2.98 -7.59
N PHE A 290 6.93 -3.00 -6.67
CA PHE A 290 6.92 -3.84 -5.48
C PHE A 290 7.26 -2.97 -4.26
N ASP A 291 6.35 -2.92 -3.30
CA ASP A 291 6.57 -2.22 -2.02
C ASP A 291 6.25 -3.16 -0.86
N ALA A 292 7.26 -3.91 -0.38
CA ALA A 292 7.08 -4.86 0.72
C ALA A 292 6.38 -4.23 1.94
N LEU A 293 6.65 -2.97 2.26
CA LEU A 293 6.14 -2.34 3.48
C LEU A 293 4.97 -1.36 3.21
N GLY A 294 4.56 -1.15 1.97
CA GLY A 294 3.55 -0.14 1.63
C GLY A 294 2.49 -0.57 0.60
N GLY A 295 2.43 -1.84 0.21
CA GLY A 295 1.38 -2.28 -0.71
C GLY A 295 1.52 -3.72 -1.21
N GLY A 296 2.68 -4.33 -1.02
CA GLY A 296 3.02 -5.64 -1.56
C GLY A 296 3.36 -5.60 -3.06
N PRO A 297 3.16 -6.71 -3.78
CA PRO A 297 3.54 -6.87 -5.17
C PRO A 297 2.44 -6.35 -6.12
N VAL A 298 2.09 -5.07 -5.99
CA VAL A 298 0.88 -4.51 -6.63
C VAL A 298 0.87 -4.62 -8.17
N THR A 299 2.02 -4.61 -8.86
CA THR A 299 2.03 -4.89 -10.30
C THR A 299 1.60 -6.34 -10.61
N LEU A 300 1.92 -7.31 -9.76
CA LEU A 300 1.48 -8.69 -9.99
C LEU A 300 -0.03 -8.83 -9.79
N THR A 301 -0.54 -8.26 -8.70
CA THR A 301 -1.91 -8.47 -8.24
C THR A 301 -2.92 -7.53 -8.90
N HIS A 302 -2.53 -6.30 -9.24
CA HIS A 302 -3.48 -5.25 -9.68
C HIS A 302 -3.28 -4.76 -11.10
N ALA A 303 -2.18 -5.10 -11.79
CA ALA A 303 -1.92 -4.56 -13.12
C ALA A 303 -3.08 -4.84 -14.09
N VAL A 304 -3.64 -3.75 -14.63
CA VAL A 304 -4.68 -3.79 -15.65
C VAL A 304 -4.07 -4.11 -17.00
N GLU A 305 -4.63 -5.10 -17.69
CA GLU A 305 -4.24 -5.43 -19.06
C GLU A 305 -4.62 -4.32 -20.03
N PRO A 306 -3.81 -4.06 -21.06
CA PRO A 306 -4.23 -3.22 -22.17
C PRO A 306 -5.50 -3.80 -22.77
N VAL A 307 -6.57 -3.01 -22.83
CA VAL A 307 -7.76 -3.38 -23.61
C VAL A 307 -7.27 -3.60 -25.03
N ALA A 308 -7.27 -4.86 -25.48
CA ALA A 308 -6.91 -5.20 -26.85
C ALA A 308 -7.72 -4.29 -27.76
N ARG A 309 -7.05 -3.39 -28.51
CA ARG A 309 -7.71 -2.55 -29.49
C ARG A 309 -8.43 -3.51 -30.43
N ARG A 310 -9.75 -3.65 -30.29
CA ARG A 310 -10.57 -4.38 -31.26
C ARG A 310 -10.35 -3.65 -32.56
N GLY A 311 -9.49 -4.20 -33.41
CA GLY A 311 -9.20 -3.62 -34.71
C GLY A 311 -10.51 -3.44 -35.43
N LEU A 312 -10.83 -2.19 -35.80
CA LEU A 312 -12.02 -1.85 -36.59
C LEU A 312 -11.98 -2.50 -37.99
N PHE A 313 -10.89 -3.20 -38.32
CA PHE A 313 -10.66 -3.93 -39.56
C PHE A 313 -10.14 -5.34 -39.24
N ARG A 314 -11.03 -6.25 -38.86
CA ARG A 314 -10.80 -7.68 -39.14
C ARG A 314 -11.42 -7.96 -40.50
N ARG A 315 -10.57 -8.09 -41.52
CA ARG A 315 -10.93 -8.74 -42.79
C ARG A 315 -10.81 -10.25 -42.62
#